data_AF-A0A382D416-F1
#
_entry.id   AF-A0A382D416-F1
#
_cell.length_a   1.000
_cell.length_b   1.000
_cell.length_c   1.000
_cell.angle_alpha   90.00
_cell.angle_beta   90.00
_cell.angle_gamma   90.00
#
_symmetry.space_group_name_H-M   'P 1'
#
loop_
_entity.id
_entity.type
_entity.pdbx_description
1 polymer ?
#
loop_
_entity_poly.entity_id
_entity_poly.type
_entity_poly.pdbx_seq_one_letter_code
_entity_poly.pdbx_strand_id
1 'polypeptide(L)'
;MWYVNSVGLVKTPRGLTIDGIQHPRNIFTHWSKAELAAIGIKPASITAVDTRYKNTGELTWNTSGEEAVGTYATTDVTVADLKADMTASVQSQAASILAASDWYAIREAEGGTAIPADWKTYRAAVRTTSNAKETAIAALADVAAVKLYEAHPVTYTRKTVTYAADGTPSYGAPNITTDTTVNKVNWTEEGGHADSWPTAPDHEADPSFVSVANT
;
A
#
# COMPACT_ATOMS: atom_id res chain seq x y z
N MET A 1 20.19 -11.47 -9.27
CA MET A 1 21.28 -12.01 -8.43
C MET A 1 21.82 -13.25 -9.14
N TRP A 2 22.80 -13.97 -8.57
CA TRP A 2 23.31 -15.22 -9.14
C TRP A 2 23.25 -16.34 -8.11
N TYR A 3 23.06 -17.57 -8.56
CA TYR A 3 23.13 -18.77 -7.73
C TYR A 3 24.25 -19.65 -8.26
N VAL A 4 25.11 -20.13 -7.37
CA VAL A 4 26.25 -20.97 -7.72
C VAL A 4 26.12 -22.28 -6.96
N ASN A 5 26.13 -23.42 -7.65
CA ASN A 5 25.83 -24.71 -7.03
C ASN A 5 26.68 -25.04 -5.79
N SER A 6 27.95 -24.62 -5.77
CA SER A 6 28.89 -24.87 -4.67
C SER A 6 28.87 -23.82 -3.55
N VAL A 7 28.25 -22.65 -3.77
CA VAL A 7 28.34 -21.49 -2.86
C VAL A 7 26.95 -21.01 -2.40
N GLY A 8 25.90 -21.27 -3.17
CA GLY A 8 24.56 -20.73 -2.98
C GLY A 8 24.38 -19.34 -3.59
N LEU A 9 23.61 -18.48 -2.92
CA LEU A 9 23.26 -17.14 -3.41
C LEU A 9 24.48 -16.20 -3.43
N VAL A 10 24.70 -15.57 -4.58
CA VAL A 10 25.64 -14.48 -4.80
C VAL A 10 24.84 -13.22 -5.14
N LYS A 11 24.58 -12.40 -4.13
CA LYS A 11 23.80 -11.15 -4.27
C LYS A 11 24.51 -10.13 -5.15
N THR A 12 25.83 -10.04 -5.01
CA THR A 12 26.70 -9.11 -5.75
C THR A 12 27.82 -9.89 -6.45
N PRO A 13 28.04 -9.70 -7.77
CA PRO A 13 29.13 -10.35 -8.50
C PRO A 13 30.49 -10.17 -7.82
N ARG A 14 31.21 -11.27 -7.62
CA ARG A 14 32.52 -11.31 -6.97
C ARG A 14 33.38 -12.42 -7.57
N GLY A 15 34.69 -12.41 -7.32
CA GLY A 15 35.55 -13.53 -7.71
C GLY A 15 35.17 -14.81 -6.95
N LEU A 16 35.19 -15.94 -7.64
CA LEU A 16 34.80 -17.25 -7.08
C LEU A 16 35.74 -18.34 -7.59
N THR A 17 36.05 -19.30 -6.72
CA THR A 17 36.71 -20.54 -7.11
C THR A 17 35.64 -21.61 -7.34
N ILE A 18 35.57 -22.16 -8.55
CA ILE A 18 34.62 -23.22 -8.92
C ILE A 18 35.43 -24.36 -9.52
N ASP A 19 35.26 -25.57 -8.99
CA ASP A 19 36.00 -26.76 -9.41
C ASP A 19 37.53 -26.56 -9.47
N GLY A 20 38.07 -25.76 -8.54
CA GLY A 20 39.50 -25.45 -8.45
C GLY A 20 39.99 -24.32 -9.38
N ILE A 21 39.12 -23.75 -10.22
CA ILE A 21 39.46 -22.64 -11.13
C ILE A 21 38.98 -21.32 -10.53
N GLN A 22 39.89 -20.33 -10.45
CA GLN A 22 39.55 -18.99 -9.99
C GLN A 22 38.96 -18.15 -11.13
N HIS A 23 37.70 -17.79 -11.01
CA HIS A 23 37.00 -16.91 -11.94
C HIS A 23 36.92 -15.48 -11.41
N PRO A 24 37.27 -14.46 -12.21
CA PRO A 24 37.14 -13.06 -11.82
C PRO A 24 35.67 -12.61 -11.85
N ARG A 25 35.32 -11.56 -11.11
CA ARG A 25 33.94 -11.00 -11.08
C ARG A 25 33.35 -10.65 -12.45
N ASN A 26 34.21 -10.41 -13.44
CA ASN A 26 33.85 -9.96 -14.77
C ASN A 26 33.08 -11.03 -15.58
N ILE A 27 33.16 -12.31 -15.20
CA ILE A 27 32.42 -13.37 -15.90
C ILE A 27 30.90 -13.13 -15.83
N PHE A 28 30.39 -12.54 -14.75
CA PHE A 28 28.97 -12.29 -14.55
C PHE A 28 28.37 -11.24 -15.50
N THR A 29 29.21 -10.47 -16.19
CA THR A 29 28.80 -9.45 -17.17
C THR A 29 29.24 -9.78 -18.58
N HIS A 30 30.40 -10.43 -18.74
CA HIS A 30 30.99 -10.71 -20.05
C HIS A 30 30.62 -12.07 -20.63
N TRP A 31 30.29 -13.05 -19.80
CA TRP A 31 29.89 -14.36 -20.29
C TRP A 31 28.39 -14.43 -20.50
N SER A 32 27.99 -15.24 -21.47
CA SER A 32 26.59 -15.59 -21.69
C SER A 32 26.06 -16.44 -20.53
N LYS A 33 24.73 -16.47 -20.37
CA LYS A 33 24.07 -17.31 -19.36
C LYS A 33 24.37 -18.80 -19.55
N ALA A 34 24.53 -19.26 -20.79
CA ALA A 34 24.86 -20.65 -21.09
C ALA A 34 26.29 -21.02 -20.65
N GLU A 35 27.27 -20.13 -20.89
CA GLU A 35 28.65 -20.33 -20.43
C GLU A 35 28.74 -20.35 -18.89
N LEU A 36 28.00 -19.46 -18.23
CA LEU A 36 27.87 -19.46 -16.78
C LEU A 36 27.19 -20.74 -16.26
N ALA A 37 26.12 -21.20 -16.92
CA ALA A 37 25.41 -22.41 -16.53
C ALA A 37 26.29 -23.66 -16.65
N ALA A 38 27.19 -23.72 -17.64
CA ALA A 38 28.14 -24.80 -17.83
C ALA A 38 29.11 -24.96 -16.64
N ILE A 39 29.43 -23.87 -15.95
CA ILE A 39 30.23 -23.87 -14.71
C ILE A 39 29.36 -23.81 -13.45
N GLY A 40 28.07 -24.15 -13.54
CA GLY A 40 27.17 -24.23 -12.40
C GLY A 40 26.72 -22.88 -11.82
N ILE A 41 26.80 -21.79 -12.60
CA ILE A 41 26.29 -20.46 -12.24
C ILE A 41 25.01 -20.18 -13.01
N LYS A 42 23.94 -19.82 -12.30
CA LYS A 42 22.65 -19.48 -12.88
C LYS A 42 22.17 -18.11 -12.41
N PRO A 43 21.37 -17.36 -13.20
CA PRO A 43 20.65 -16.21 -12.66
C PRO A 43 19.78 -16.67 -11.47
N ALA A 44 19.53 -15.75 -10.54
CA ALA A 44 18.69 -16.02 -9.38
C ALA A 44 17.73 -14.87 -9.09
N SER A 45 16.50 -15.27 -8.75
CA SER A 45 15.43 -14.43 -8.21
C SER A 45 14.88 -15.02 -6.92
N ILE A 46 14.20 -14.18 -6.14
CA ILE A 46 13.49 -14.61 -4.93
C ILE A 46 12.05 -14.16 -5.10
N THR A 47 11.11 -15.09 -4.88
CA THR A 47 9.69 -14.81 -4.92
C THR A 47 9.33 -13.80 -3.82
N ALA A 48 8.69 -12.70 -4.20
CA ALA A 48 8.25 -11.70 -3.24
C ALA A 48 7.13 -12.27 -2.34
N VAL A 49 7.21 -11.94 -1.05
CA VAL A 49 6.20 -12.29 -0.05
C VAL A 49 5.59 -10.98 0.45
N ASP A 50 4.26 -10.90 0.53
CA ASP A 50 3.59 -9.76 1.17
C ASP A 50 3.73 -9.90 2.69
N THR A 51 4.78 -9.26 3.22
CA THR A 51 5.14 -9.33 4.65
C THR A 51 4.13 -8.67 5.57
N ARG A 52 3.14 -7.95 5.03
CA ARG A 52 2.03 -7.44 5.83
C ARG A 52 1.14 -8.56 6.35
N TYR A 53 1.00 -9.66 5.59
CA TYR A 53 0.10 -10.77 5.93
C TYR A 53 0.82 -12.09 6.17
N LYS A 54 2.11 -12.16 5.86
CA LYS A 54 2.90 -13.39 5.95
C LYS A 54 4.21 -13.16 6.70
N ASN A 55 4.52 -14.04 7.62
CA ASN A 55 5.84 -14.15 8.22
C ASN A 55 6.73 -15.00 7.30
N THR A 56 7.96 -14.54 7.04
CA THR A 56 8.94 -15.28 6.23
C THR A 56 9.81 -16.18 7.11
N GLY A 57 9.93 -17.44 6.75
CA GLY A 57 10.78 -18.44 7.39
C GLY A 57 12.01 -18.79 6.55
N GLU A 58 12.36 -20.07 6.49
CA GLU A 58 13.51 -20.57 5.74
C GLU A 58 13.39 -20.29 4.23
N LEU A 59 14.50 -19.86 3.61
CA LEU A 59 14.60 -19.67 2.16
C LEU A 59 15.11 -20.96 1.50
N THR A 60 14.30 -21.53 0.63
CA THR A 60 14.68 -22.71 -0.16
C THR A 60 14.88 -22.33 -1.63
N TRP A 61 15.74 -23.06 -2.34
CA TRP A 61 16.08 -22.78 -3.74
C TRP A 61 15.65 -23.92 -4.64
N ASN A 62 14.82 -23.60 -5.64
CA ASN A 62 14.61 -24.48 -6.78
C ASN A 62 15.66 -24.17 -7.86
N THR A 63 16.57 -25.11 -8.10
CA THR A 63 17.68 -24.97 -9.05
C THR A 63 17.53 -25.84 -10.30
N SER A 64 16.37 -26.51 -10.48
CA SER A 64 16.15 -27.42 -11.61
C SER A 64 16.01 -26.69 -12.95
N GLY A 65 15.65 -25.41 -12.93
CA GLY A 65 15.48 -24.57 -14.12
C GLY A 65 16.76 -23.87 -14.61
N GLU A 66 16.60 -23.05 -15.65
CA GLU A 66 17.65 -22.13 -16.13
C GLU A 66 17.95 -21.01 -15.13
N GLU A 67 16.93 -20.61 -14.36
CA GLU A 67 17.02 -19.68 -13.26
C GLU A 67 16.82 -20.42 -11.93
N ALA A 68 17.62 -20.06 -10.93
CA ALA A 68 17.40 -20.51 -9.57
C ALA A 68 16.36 -19.60 -8.90
N VAL A 69 15.25 -20.18 -8.45
CA VAL A 69 14.15 -19.43 -7.81
C VAL A 69 14.14 -19.73 -6.32
N GLY A 70 14.38 -18.69 -5.53
CA GLY A 70 14.30 -18.74 -4.08
C GLY A 70 12.88 -18.51 -3.61
N THR A 71 12.39 -19.36 -2.70
CA THR A 71 11.06 -19.22 -2.09
C THR A 71 11.18 -19.36 -0.58
N TYR A 72 10.66 -18.37 0.14
CA TYR A 72 10.54 -18.43 1.59
C TYR A 72 9.40 -19.36 1.97
N ALA A 73 9.63 -20.21 2.98
CA ALA A 73 8.54 -20.76 3.76
C ALA A 73 7.74 -19.61 4.38
N THR A 74 6.42 -19.73 4.42
CA THR A 74 5.57 -18.66 4.97
C THR A 74 4.53 -19.22 5.93
N THR A 75 4.28 -18.47 7.00
CA THR A 75 3.11 -18.65 7.85
C THR A 75 2.26 -17.38 7.82
N ASP A 76 0.96 -17.51 8.04
CA ASP A 76 0.09 -16.34 8.16
C ASP A 76 0.40 -15.56 9.43
N VAL A 77 0.38 -14.23 9.32
CA VAL A 77 0.24 -13.35 10.48
C VAL A 77 -1.12 -13.63 11.11
N THR A 78 -1.20 -13.57 12.44
CA THR A 78 -2.47 -13.86 13.11
C THR A 78 -3.49 -12.77 12.78
N VAL A 79 -4.75 -13.16 12.64
CA VAL A 79 -5.84 -12.23 12.37
C VAL A 79 -5.99 -11.20 13.49
N ALA A 80 -5.66 -11.59 14.73
CA ALA A 80 -5.70 -10.70 15.89
C ALA A 80 -4.67 -9.57 15.78
N ASP A 81 -3.43 -9.89 15.38
CA ASP A 81 -2.37 -8.89 15.21
C ASP A 81 -2.73 -7.91 14.09
N LEU A 82 -3.22 -8.42 12.95
CA LEU A 82 -3.68 -7.58 11.84
C LEU A 82 -4.80 -6.62 12.27
N LYS A 83 -5.79 -7.11 13.02
CA LYS A 83 -6.87 -6.27 13.55
C LYS A 83 -6.35 -5.21 14.51
N ALA A 84 -5.37 -5.55 15.35
CA ALA A 84 -4.76 -4.60 16.28
C ALA A 84 -4.05 -3.47 15.53
N ASP A 85 -3.23 -3.81 14.52
CA ASP A 85 -2.52 -2.84 13.69
C ASP A 85 -3.49 -1.93 12.90
N MET A 86 -4.53 -2.52 12.29
CA MET A 86 -5.55 -1.74 11.59
C MET A 86 -6.30 -0.80 12.53
N THR A 87 -6.67 -1.26 13.73
CA THR A 87 -7.34 -0.45 14.75
C THR A 87 -6.45 0.72 15.19
N ALA A 88 -5.17 0.46 15.45
CA ALA A 88 -4.21 1.50 15.78
C ALA A 88 -4.05 2.53 14.65
N SER A 89 -4.06 2.08 13.39
CA SER A 89 -4.03 2.96 12.23
C SER A 89 -5.29 3.84 12.14
N VAL A 90 -6.49 3.29 12.34
CA VAL A 90 -7.76 4.06 12.41
C VAL A 90 -7.69 5.14 13.48
N GLN A 91 -7.24 4.79 14.69
CA GLN A 91 -7.14 5.72 15.82
C GLN A 91 -6.13 6.83 15.57
N SER A 92 -4.97 6.48 15.01
CA SER A 92 -3.93 7.44 14.61
C SER A 92 -4.46 8.41 13.55
N GLN A 93 -5.20 7.91 12.56
CA GLN A 93 -5.80 8.73 11.50
C GLN A 93 -6.85 9.69 12.07
N ALA A 94 -7.76 9.20 12.93
CA ALA A 94 -8.74 10.05 13.60
C ALA A 94 -8.08 11.15 14.44
N ALA A 95 -7.05 10.80 15.22
CA ALA A 95 -6.30 11.75 16.03
C ALA A 95 -5.62 12.82 15.15
N SER A 96 -4.97 12.41 14.07
CA SER A 96 -4.31 13.32 13.12
C SER A 96 -5.30 14.28 12.48
N ILE A 97 -6.47 13.79 12.05
CA ILE A 97 -7.53 14.63 11.45
C ILE A 97 -8.09 15.63 12.47
N LEU A 98 -8.36 15.20 13.69
CA LEU A 98 -8.94 16.06 14.73
C LEU A 98 -7.95 17.12 15.21
N ALA A 99 -6.65 16.81 15.27
CA ALA A 99 -5.61 17.70 15.75
C ALA A 99 -5.60 19.06 15.02
N ALA A 100 -5.88 19.07 13.71
CA ALA A 100 -5.94 20.29 12.90
C ALA A 100 -6.99 21.31 13.41
N SER A 101 -8.04 20.83 14.07
CA SER A 101 -9.15 21.64 14.59
C SER A 101 -9.28 21.62 16.11
N ASP A 102 -8.29 21.11 16.85
CA ASP A 102 -8.36 21.02 18.31
C ASP A 102 -8.30 22.39 19.00
N TRP A 103 -7.62 23.35 18.39
CA TRP A 103 -7.58 24.73 18.88
C TRP A 103 -8.98 25.36 18.98
N TYR A 104 -9.93 24.99 18.11
CA TYR A 104 -11.32 25.43 18.21
C TYR A 104 -11.98 24.94 19.50
N ALA A 105 -11.74 23.68 19.87
CA ALA A 105 -12.30 23.07 21.06
C ALA A 105 -11.66 23.63 22.34
N ILE A 106 -10.34 23.84 22.34
CA ILE A 106 -9.63 24.47 23.46
C ILE A 106 -10.15 25.90 23.66
N ARG A 107 -10.24 26.68 22.57
CA ARG A 107 -10.73 28.06 22.61
C ARG A 107 -12.15 28.14 23.19
N GLU A 108 -13.07 27.28 22.75
CA GLU A 108 -14.43 27.24 23.29
C GLU A 108 -14.43 26.85 24.79
N ALA A 109 -13.64 25.85 25.18
CA ALA A 109 -13.55 25.39 26.57
C ALA A 109 -12.98 26.46 27.53
N GLU A 110 -12.08 27.32 27.04
CA GLU A 110 -11.53 28.45 27.79
C GLU A 110 -12.46 29.68 27.83
N GLY A 111 -13.69 29.56 27.32
CA GLY A 111 -14.70 30.62 27.32
C GLY A 111 -14.61 31.59 26.13
N GLY A 112 -13.81 31.25 25.12
CA GLY A 112 -13.70 31.99 23.87
C GLY A 112 -14.84 31.72 22.89
N THR A 113 -14.64 32.09 21.62
CA THR A 113 -15.64 31.90 20.56
C THR A 113 -16.00 30.43 20.37
N ALA A 114 -17.30 30.13 20.32
CA ALA A 114 -17.82 28.79 20.05
C ALA A 114 -17.27 28.18 18.76
N ILE A 115 -17.22 26.85 18.70
CA ILE A 115 -16.83 26.14 17.47
C ILE A 115 -17.90 26.39 16.41
N PRO A 116 -17.52 26.72 15.16
CA PRO A 116 -18.47 26.78 14.05
C PRO A 116 -19.27 25.47 13.89
N ALA A 117 -20.54 25.56 13.51
CA ALA A 117 -21.46 24.42 13.52
C ALA A 117 -21.06 23.30 12.54
N ASP A 118 -20.53 23.67 11.38
CA ASP A 118 -19.95 22.78 10.36
C ASP A 118 -18.73 22.02 10.91
N TRP A 119 -17.80 22.72 11.57
CA TRP A 119 -16.63 22.12 12.22
C TRP A 119 -17.01 21.18 13.37
N LYS A 120 -18.03 21.55 14.15
CA LYS A 120 -18.55 20.68 15.21
C LYS A 120 -19.15 19.38 14.63
N THR A 121 -19.90 19.50 13.54
CA THR A 121 -20.49 18.36 12.81
C THR A 121 -19.41 17.47 12.21
N TYR A 122 -18.43 18.07 11.52
CA TYR A 122 -17.29 17.36 10.94
C TYR A 122 -16.50 16.57 12.00
N ARG A 123 -16.12 17.20 13.11
CA ARG A 123 -15.39 16.54 14.21
C ARG A 123 -16.20 15.39 14.82
N ALA A 124 -17.52 15.51 14.90
CA ALA A 124 -18.38 14.40 15.35
C ALA A 124 -18.38 13.25 14.33
N ALA A 125 -18.52 13.57 13.03
CA ALA A 125 -18.48 12.59 11.96
C ALA A 125 -17.16 11.81 11.90
N VAL A 126 -16.00 12.46 12.16
CA VAL A 126 -14.69 11.79 12.24
C VAL A 126 -14.70 10.71 13.33
N ARG A 127 -15.22 11.01 14.52
CA ARG A 127 -15.31 10.04 15.62
C ARG A 127 -16.27 8.90 15.30
N THR A 128 -17.43 9.22 14.73
CA THR A 128 -18.40 8.21 14.27
C THR A 128 -17.78 7.27 13.23
N THR A 129 -17.03 7.83 12.29
CA THR A 129 -16.33 7.05 11.25
C THR A 129 -15.28 6.15 11.88
N SER A 130 -14.46 6.66 12.82
CA SER A 130 -13.49 5.87 13.58
C SER A 130 -14.16 4.66 14.23
N ASN A 131 -15.23 4.88 15.00
CA ASN A 131 -15.95 3.83 15.72
C ASN A 131 -16.56 2.78 14.75
N ALA A 132 -17.10 3.22 13.62
CA ALA A 132 -17.65 2.32 12.60
C ALA A 132 -16.55 1.45 11.97
N LYS A 133 -15.39 2.02 11.65
CA LYS A 133 -14.24 1.29 11.12
C LYS A 133 -13.70 0.29 12.14
N GLU A 134 -13.55 0.68 13.40
CA GLU A 134 -13.14 -0.24 14.49
C GLU A 134 -14.11 -1.42 14.63
N THR A 135 -15.42 -1.14 14.57
CA THR A 135 -16.46 -2.18 14.62
C THR A 135 -16.34 -3.15 13.43
N ALA A 136 -16.15 -2.62 12.22
CA ALA A 136 -15.98 -3.43 11.02
C ALA A 136 -14.71 -4.30 11.10
N ILE A 137 -13.59 -3.75 11.58
CA ILE A 137 -12.34 -4.47 11.78
C ILE A 137 -12.52 -5.60 12.79
N ALA A 138 -13.19 -5.34 13.91
CA ALA A 138 -13.46 -6.34 14.93
C ALA A 138 -14.24 -7.55 14.37
N ALA A 139 -15.13 -7.32 13.40
CA ALA A 139 -15.95 -8.35 12.77
C ALA A 139 -15.24 -9.21 11.71
N LEU A 140 -14.02 -8.86 11.27
CA LEU A 140 -13.31 -9.61 10.21
C LEU A 140 -12.97 -11.04 10.67
N ALA A 141 -13.36 -12.06 9.90
CA ALA A 141 -13.23 -13.45 10.36
C ALA A 141 -11.81 -14.00 10.22
N ASP A 142 -11.11 -13.65 9.14
CA ASP A 142 -9.83 -14.24 8.77
C ASP A 142 -8.94 -13.26 7.96
N VAL A 143 -7.74 -13.72 7.56
CA VAL A 143 -6.77 -12.93 6.80
C VAL A 143 -7.31 -12.56 5.41
N ALA A 144 -8.18 -13.37 4.82
CA ALA A 144 -8.78 -13.06 3.52
C ALA A 144 -9.80 -11.92 3.65
N ALA A 145 -10.62 -11.93 4.70
CA ALA A 145 -11.52 -10.83 5.03
C ALA A 145 -10.76 -9.52 5.31
N VAL A 146 -9.62 -9.59 6.00
CA VAL A 146 -8.73 -8.43 6.20
C VAL A 146 -8.25 -7.86 4.87
N LYS A 147 -7.70 -8.70 3.99
CA LYS A 147 -7.22 -8.27 2.67
C LYS A 147 -8.33 -7.63 1.84
N LEU A 148 -9.53 -8.20 1.86
CA LEU A 148 -10.67 -7.67 1.13
C LEU A 148 -11.13 -6.31 1.69
N TYR A 149 -11.13 -6.16 3.01
CA TYR A 149 -11.47 -4.90 3.66
C TYR A 149 -10.45 -3.79 3.32
N GLU A 150 -9.15 -4.12 3.32
CA GLU A 150 -8.08 -3.18 2.97
C GLU A 150 -7.96 -2.93 1.46
N ALA A 151 -8.37 -3.86 0.59
CA ALA A 151 -8.37 -3.69 -0.85
C ALA A 151 -9.77 -3.35 -1.37
N HIS A 152 -10.40 -2.33 -0.79
CA HIS A 152 -11.79 -1.98 -1.05
C HIS A 152 -11.93 -1.43 -2.49
N PRO A 153 -12.71 -2.07 -3.36
CA PRO A 153 -12.85 -1.67 -4.75
C PRO A 153 -13.81 -0.48 -4.88
N VAL A 154 -13.40 0.52 -5.68
CA VAL A 154 -14.19 1.71 -5.96
C VAL A 154 -14.03 2.14 -7.41
N THR A 155 -15.08 2.76 -7.94
CA THR A 155 -15.09 3.36 -9.27
C THR A 155 -15.12 4.87 -9.14
N TYR A 156 -14.07 5.51 -9.64
CA TYR A 156 -13.99 6.97 -9.73
C TYR A 156 -14.58 7.45 -11.03
N THR A 157 -15.38 8.52 -10.97
CA THR A 157 -15.80 9.29 -12.13
C THR A 157 -15.18 10.67 -12.04
N ARG A 158 -14.42 11.04 -13.08
CA ARG A 158 -13.81 12.37 -13.20
C ARG A 158 -14.11 12.98 -14.57
N LYS A 159 -14.11 14.30 -14.66
CA LYS A 159 -14.19 15.03 -15.92
C LYS A 159 -12.93 14.80 -16.74
N THR A 160 -13.05 14.79 -18.07
CA THR A 160 -11.87 14.79 -18.93
C THR A 160 -11.17 16.14 -18.81
N VAL A 161 -9.85 16.10 -18.60
CA VAL A 161 -9.00 17.30 -18.60
C VAL A 161 -8.37 17.49 -19.98
N THR A 162 -8.48 18.70 -20.52
CA THR A 162 -7.75 19.17 -21.69
C THR A 162 -6.88 20.35 -21.30
N TYR A 163 -5.73 20.52 -21.97
CA TYR A 163 -4.81 21.60 -21.67
C TYR A 163 -4.74 22.58 -22.84
N ALA A 164 -4.87 23.86 -22.53
CA ALA A 164 -4.62 24.93 -23.49
C ALA A 164 -3.11 25.06 -23.79
N ALA A 165 -2.76 25.85 -24.80
CA ALA A 165 -1.38 26.03 -25.24
C ALA A 165 -0.47 26.66 -24.16
N ASP A 166 -1.06 27.34 -23.18
CA ASP A 166 -0.38 27.92 -22.01
C ASP A 166 -0.28 26.96 -20.82
N GLY A 167 -0.79 25.73 -20.93
CA GLY A 167 -0.82 24.73 -19.87
C GLY A 167 -2.01 24.85 -18.92
N THR A 168 -2.97 25.76 -19.15
CA THR A 168 -4.16 25.89 -18.32
C THR A 168 -5.11 24.68 -18.52
N PRO A 169 -5.54 23.98 -17.46
CA PRO A 169 -6.48 22.88 -17.57
C PRO A 169 -7.91 23.37 -17.80
N SER A 170 -8.66 22.64 -18.63
CA SER A 170 -10.10 22.77 -18.83
C SER A 170 -10.75 21.41 -18.57
N TYR A 171 -11.86 21.41 -17.82
CA TYR A 171 -12.54 20.19 -17.38
C TYR A 171 -13.91 20.08 -18.03
N GLY A 172 -14.16 18.99 -18.75
CA GLY A 172 -15.39 18.83 -19.52
C GLY A 172 -15.81 17.38 -19.74
N ALA A 173 -16.93 17.23 -20.45
CA ALA A 173 -17.45 15.95 -20.89
C ALA A 173 -16.69 15.46 -22.15
N PRO A 174 -16.66 14.13 -22.41
CA PRO A 174 -17.23 13.05 -21.60
C PRO A 174 -16.45 12.83 -20.29
N ASN A 175 -17.10 12.26 -19.28
CA ASN A 175 -16.40 11.85 -18.06
C ASN A 175 -15.62 10.56 -18.32
N ILE A 176 -14.56 10.36 -17.55
CA ILE A 176 -13.75 9.14 -17.52
C ILE A 176 -14.06 8.41 -16.22
N THR A 177 -14.28 7.11 -16.35
CA THR A 177 -14.48 6.20 -15.21
C THR A 177 -13.26 5.30 -15.05
N THR A 178 -12.77 5.16 -13.83
CA THR A 178 -11.63 4.31 -13.51
C THR A 178 -11.93 3.48 -12.27
N ASP A 179 -11.82 2.15 -12.42
CA ASP A 179 -11.89 1.22 -11.30
C ASP A 179 -10.52 1.14 -10.62
N THR A 180 -10.53 1.17 -9.29
CA THR A 180 -9.32 1.07 -8.48
C THR A 180 -9.63 0.42 -7.13
N THR A 181 -8.59 0.20 -6.34
CA THR A 181 -8.71 -0.31 -4.97
C THR A 181 -8.10 0.69 -4.00
N VAL A 182 -8.83 1.01 -2.93
CA VAL A 182 -8.42 1.97 -1.90
C VAL A 182 -8.33 1.29 -0.55
N ASN A 183 -7.44 1.77 0.32
CA ASN A 183 -7.35 1.26 1.68
C ASN A 183 -8.43 1.83 2.58
N LYS A 184 -9.48 1.07 2.82
CA LYS A 184 -10.64 1.48 3.63
C LYS A 184 -10.30 1.91 5.06
N VAL A 185 -9.13 1.53 5.60
CA VAL A 185 -8.65 2.00 6.92
C VAL A 185 -8.35 3.49 6.91
N ASN A 186 -7.66 3.99 5.88
CA ASN A 186 -7.09 5.35 5.84
C ASN A 186 -7.53 6.19 4.64
N TRP A 187 -8.37 5.65 3.77
CA TRP A 187 -8.82 6.34 2.57
C TRP A 187 -9.70 7.54 2.91
N THR A 188 -9.26 8.71 2.42
CA THR A 188 -10.02 9.96 2.43
C THR A 188 -10.38 10.28 0.99
N GLU A 189 -11.63 10.66 0.75
CA GLU A 189 -12.12 10.99 -0.58
C GLU A 189 -12.78 12.35 -0.61
N GLU A 190 -12.63 13.05 -1.72
CA GLU A 190 -13.09 14.43 -1.90
C GLU A 190 -14.62 14.59 -1.82
N GLY A 191 -15.36 13.53 -2.14
CA GLY A 191 -16.83 13.53 -2.16
C GLY A 191 -17.50 13.09 -0.86
N GLY A 192 -16.76 12.83 0.22
CA GLY A 192 -17.34 12.39 1.50
C GLY A 192 -18.07 11.04 1.40
N HIS A 193 -17.49 10.09 0.66
CA HIS A 193 -18.05 8.75 0.49
C HIS A 193 -18.26 8.06 1.85
N ALA A 194 -19.33 7.27 1.99
CA ALA A 194 -19.71 6.67 3.28
C ALA A 194 -18.60 5.79 3.90
N ASP A 195 -17.76 5.20 3.06
CA ASP A 195 -16.63 4.36 3.46
C ASP A 195 -15.31 5.13 3.62
N SER A 196 -15.22 6.40 3.22
CA SER A 196 -14.02 7.24 3.37
C SER A 196 -14.02 7.98 4.70
N TRP A 197 -12.89 8.57 5.07
CA TRP A 197 -12.88 9.60 6.11
C TRP A 197 -13.67 10.84 5.64
N PRO A 198 -14.36 11.55 6.55
CA PRO A 198 -15.06 12.79 6.22
C PRO A 198 -14.10 13.86 5.70
N THR A 199 -14.58 14.76 4.85
CA THR A 199 -13.85 15.93 4.38
C THR A 199 -14.08 17.12 5.29
N ALA A 200 -13.03 17.90 5.53
CA ALA A 200 -13.11 19.09 6.36
C ALA A 200 -14.01 20.17 5.72
N PRO A 201 -14.63 21.08 6.50
CA PRO A 201 -15.48 22.15 5.95
C PRO A 201 -14.75 23.14 5.02
N ASP A 202 -13.43 23.25 5.16
CA ASP A 202 -12.55 24.09 4.34
C ASP A 202 -11.90 23.32 3.17
N HIS A 203 -12.32 22.07 2.93
CA HIS A 203 -11.81 21.27 1.82
C HIS A 203 -12.26 21.85 0.47
N GLU A 204 -11.30 22.14 -0.39
CA GLU A 204 -11.53 22.48 -1.79
C GLU A 204 -11.43 21.21 -2.64
N ALA A 205 -12.55 20.80 -3.24
CA ALA A 205 -12.57 19.61 -4.10
C ALA A 205 -11.83 19.84 -5.43
N ASP A 206 -11.22 18.79 -5.97
CA ASP A 206 -10.63 18.81 -7.31
C ASP A 206 -11.73 19.15 -8.34
N PRO A 207 -11.52 20.17 -9.19
CA PRO A 207 -12.49 20.56 -10.21
C PRO A 207 -12.89 19.44 -11.19
N SER A 208 -12.03 18.42 -11.33
CA SER A 208 -12.26 17.22 -12.13
C SER A 208 -13.10 16.16 -11.42
N PHE A 209 -13.19 16.16 -10.09
CA PHE A 209 -13.95 15.16 -9.36
C PHE A 209 -15.45 15.26 -9.67
N VAL A 210 -16.10 14.11 -9.88
CA VAL A 210 -17.55 14.02 -10.11
C VAL A 210 -18.19 13.14 -9.04
N SER A 211 -17.72 11.90 -8.90
CA SER A 211 -18.25 10.96 -7.91
C SER A 211 -17.31 9.78 -7.69
N VAL A 212 -17.51 9.09 -6.57
CA VAL A 212 -16.99 7.75 -6.32
C VAL A 212 -18.14 6.83 -5.92
N ALA A 213 -18.08 5.57 -6.36
CA ALA A 213 -19.03 4.54 -5.97
C ALA A 213 -18.30 3.25 -5.62
N ASN A 214 -18.91 2.42 -4.78
CA ASN A 214 -18.46 1.05 -4.58
C ASN A 214 -18.66 0.27 -5.89
N THR A 215 -17.69 -0.58 -6.22
CA THR A 215 -17.78 -1.51 -7.37
C THR A 215 -18.61 -2.73 -7.03
#